data_AF-A0A9W7YK96-F1
#
_entry.id   AF-A0A9W7YK96-F1
#
_cell.length_a   1.000
_cell.length_b   1.000
_cell.length_c   1.000
_cell.angle_alpha   90.00
_cell.angle_beta   90.00
_cell.angle_gamma   90.00
#
_symmetry.space_group_name_H-M   'P 1'
#
loop_
_entity.id
_entity.type
_entity.pdbx_description
1 polymer ?
#
loop_
_entity_poly.entity_id
_entity_poly.type
_entity_poly.pdbx_seq_one_letter_code
_entity_poly.pdbx_strand_id
1 'polypeptide(L)'
;MSTSDQYIYQSGFGNHFSSEALPGALPVGQNTPQVCPYGLYAEQLSGTAFTVARSSNQRTWFYRIRPSVMHRPFEPYNKESHMVGTFDTRTTEPTPTQIRWLPFDIPNTEHVDFIDGLHTIGGAGDAALKSGLAVHIYAATASMNKRAFSSSDGDFLIVPQQGRLDITTEFGSLIVAPNEIAVIQRGMRFSVALPDGPSRGYMLEIFENHFELPDLGPIGANGLANPRDFKTPTAKYEHTNDEWHIVNKYQGELFVAAQDHSPYDVVAWHGNYAPYKYDLANFAVINSVSFDH
;
A
#
# COMPACT_ATOMS: atom_id res chain seq x y z
N MET A 1 10.04 8.91 -22.37
CA MET A 1 11.42 8.98 -21.86
C MET A 1 11.38 8.43 -20.45
N SER A 2 12.12 7.35 -20.18
CA SER A 2 12.26 6.80 -18.83
C SER A 2 12.91 7.88 -17.96
N THR A 3 12.13 8.56 -17.13
CA THR A 3 12.70 9.29 -15.99
C THR A 3 13.35 8.23 -15.12
N SER A 4 14.68 8.30 -14.96
CA SER A 4 15.41 7.38 -14.10
C SER A 4 14.74 7.37 -12.72
N ASP A 5 14.37 6.19 -12.25
CA ASP A 5 13.79 6.03 -10.93
C ASP A 5 14.79 6.54 -9.88
N GLN A 6 14.36 7.44 -9.00
CA GLN A 6 15.24 8.10 -8.03
C GLN A 6 15.57 7.21 -6.83
N TYR A 7 14.86 6.08 -6.69
CA TYR A 7 15.05 5.14 -5.59
C TYR A 7 15.66 3.82 -6.09
N ILE A 8 16.27 3.10 -5.14
CA ILE A 8 16.80 1.76 -5.36
C ILE A 8 15.77 0.76 -4.84
N TYR A 9 15.63 -0.36 -5.55
CA TYR A 9 14.66 -1.41 -5.23
C TYR A 9 15.33 -2.78 -5.14
N GLN A 10 14.70 -3.67 -4.38
CA GLN A 10 14.94 -5.10 -4.42
C GLN A 10 13.90 -5.75 -5.35
N SER A 11 14.31 -6.69 -6.19
CA SER A 11 13.42 -7.36 -7.15
C SER A 11 12.99 -8.75 -6.68
N GLY A 12 11.74 -9.13 -6.97
CA GLY A 12 11.25 -10.51 -6.81
C GLY A 12 9.96 -10.59 -5.99
N PHE A 13 8.85 -10.88 -6.66
CA PHE A 13 7.55 -11.08 -6.03
C PHE A 13 7.60 -12.19 -4.95
N GLY A 14 7.10 -11.89 -3.75
CA GLY A 14 7.00 -12.85 -2.64
C GLY A 14 8.32 -13.26 -1.98
N ASN A 15 9.44 -12.62 -2.32
CA ASN A 15 10.75 -12.94 -1.72
C ASN A 15 10.81 -12.68 -0.22
N HIS A 16 11.75 -13.35 0.46
CA HIS A 16 12.21 -12.96 1.79
C HIS A 16 13.35 -11.95 1.67
N PHE A 17 13.02 -10.67 1.76
CA PHE A 17 13.96 -9.57 1.65
C PHE A 17 14.64 -9.25 2.98
N SER A 18 15.77 -8.56 2.89
CA SER A 18 16.49 -7.97 4.02
C SER A 18 17.03 -6.62 3.57
N SER A 19 16.73 -5.55 4.30
CA SER A 19 17.13 -4.21 3.94
C SER A 19 17.54 -3.40 5.16
N GLU A 20 18.64 -2.65 5.00
CA GLU A 20 19.24 -1.85 6.07
C GLU A 20 19.59 -0.47 5.54
N ALA A 21 19.13 0.59 6.23
CA ALA A 21 19.56 1.96 5.95
C ALA A 21 20.89 2.29 6.66
N LEU A 22 21.18 1.61 7.78
CA LEU A 22 22.45 1.71 8.51
C LEU A 22 23.13 0.32 8.55
N PRO A 23 24.45 0.23 8.29
CA PRO A 23 25.14 -1.07 8.25
C PRO A 23 25.10 -1.83 9.58
N GLY A 24 24.63 -3.07 9.57
CA GLY A 24 24.53 -3.91 10.76
C GLY A 24 23.31 -3.58 11.63
N ALA A 25 22.29 -2.92 11.06
CA ALA A 25 21.06 -2.60 11.78
C ALA A 25 20.15 -3.82 11.96
N LEU A 26 20.25 -4.83 11.08
CA LEU A 26 19.59 -6.11 11.28
C LEU A 26 20.34 -6.95 12.32
N PRO A 27 19.66 -7.51 13.34
CA PRO A 27 20.26 -8.52 14.19
C PRO A 27 20.60 -9.77 13.38
N VAL A 28 21.78 -10.32 13.63
CA VAL A 28 22.26 -11.52 12.93
C VAL A 28 21.82 -12.77 13.69
N GLY A 29 21.16 -13.71 13.00
CA GLY A 29 20.84 -15.04 13.52
C GLY A 29 19.63 -15.12 14.47
N GLN A 30 18.94 -14.01 14.74
CA GLN A 30 17.74 -13.95 15.59
C GLN A 30 16.88 -12.72 15.25
N ASN A 31 15.59 -12.73 15.61
CA ASN A 31 14.69 -11.58 15.36
C ASN A 31 14.53 -10.65 16.57
N THR A 32 14.62 -11.21 17.78
CA THR A 32 14.34 -10.48 19.05
C THR A 32 15.54 -10.56 19.98
N PRO A 33 16.66 -9.87 19.67
CA PRO A 33 17.76 -9.73 20.62
C PRO A 33 17.28 -9.01 21.89
N GLN A 34 17.97 -9.21 23.02
CA GLN A 34 17.67 -8.45 24.24
C GLN A 34 17.85 -6.93 24.03
N VAL A 35 18.83 -6.54 23.23
CA VAL A 35 19.07 -5.16 22.78
C VAL A 35 19.34 -5.22 21.29
N CYS A 36 18.49 -4.58 20.47
CA CYS A 36 18.72 -4.53 19.04
C CYS A 36 19.95 -3.67 18.72
N PRO A 37 20.62 -3.91 17.57
CA PRO A 37 21.59 -2.96 17.04
C PRO A 37 21.03 -1.53 17.06
N TYR A 38 21.91 -0.56 17.36
CA TYR A 38 21.56 0.86 17.50
C TYR A 38 20.51 1.18 18.59
N GLY A 39 20.15 0.23 19.46
CA GLY A 39 19.10 0.42 20.47
C GLY A 39 17.69 0.50 19.88
N LEU A 40 17.48 -0.04 18.67
CA LEU A 40 16.18 -0.07 18.00
C LEU A 40 15.17 -0.98 18.71
N TYR A 41 13.91 -0.83 18.36
CA TYR A 41 12.82 -1.71 18.76
C TYR A 41 12.52 -2.73 17.66
N ALA A 42 12.49 -4.01 18.02
CA ALA A 42 12.01 -5.07 17.14
C ALA A 42 10.47 -5.12 17.19
N GLU A 43 9.83 -5.05 16.03
CA GLU A 43 8.38 -5.07 15.87
C GLU A 43 8.00 -5.97 14.71
N GLN A 44 7.00 -6.84 14.88
CA GLN A 44 6.56 -7.74 13.81
C GLN A 44 5.21 -7.29 13.25
N LEU A 45 5.18 -6.99 11.95
CA LEU A 45 3.95 -6.87 11.18
C LEU A 45 3.58 -8.26 10.63
N SER A 46 2.43 -8.78 11.04
CA SER A 46 1.94 -10.09 10.61
C SER A 46 0.81 -9.88 9.60
N GLY A 47 1.04 -10.24 8.33
CA GLY A 47 0.04 -10.14 7.26
C GLY A 47 -0.97 -11.29 7.31
N THR A 48 -0.52 -12.48 7.73
CA THR A 48 -1.35 -13.69 7.82
C THR A 48 -1.40 -14.26 9.23
N ALA A 49 -2.33 -15.21 9.46
CA ALA A 49 -2.32 -16.02 10.68
C ALA A 49 -1.01 -16.82 10.82
N PHE A 50 -0.56 -17.03 12.05
CA PHE A 50 0.74 -17.68 12.31
C PHE A 50 0.85 -19.11 11.80
N THR A 51 -0.27 -19.81 11.69
CA THR A 51 -0.35 -21.25 11.39
C THR A 51 -0.60 -21.57 9.93
N VAL A 52 -0.69 -20.57 9.04
CA VAL A 52 -0.79 -20.83 7.60
C VAL A 52 0.47 -21.53 7.09
N ALA A 53 0.33 -22.28 5.99
CA ALA A 53 1.46 -22.96 5.35
C ALA A 53 2.58 -21.97 5.01
N ARG A 54 3.84 -22.42 5.03
CA ARG A 54 5.02 -21.56 4.80
C ARG A 54 4.92 -20.76 3.50
N SER A 55 4.39 -21.34 2.42
CA SER A 55 4.21 -20.68 1.12
C SER A 55 3.28 -19.47 1.18
N SER A 56 2.33 -19.48 2.10
CA SER A 56 1.32 -18.43 2.28
C SER A 56 1.59 -17.57 3.52
N ASN A 57 2.61 -17.89 4.33
CA ASN A 57 2.88 -17.19 5.58
C ASN A 57 3.60 -15.87 5.29
N GLN A 58 2.94 -14.75 5.57
CA GLN A 58 3.47 -13.42 5.30
C GLN A 58 3.68 -12.63 6.59
N ARG A 59 4.92 -12.19 6.79
CA ARG A 59 5.32 -11.32 7.91
C ARG A 59 6.57 -10.53 7.61
N THR A 60 6.72 -9.41 8.30
CA THR A 60 7.95 -8.61 8.32
C THR A 60 8.32 -8.23 9.74
N TRP A 61 9.63 -8.27 10.02
CA TRP A 61 10.23 -7.68 11.20
C TRP A 61 10.80 -6.32 10.86
N PHE A 62 10.41 -5.32 11.64
CA PHE A 62 10.94 -3.96 11.64
C PHE A 62 11.90 -3.78 12.81
N TYR A 63 12.95 -3.00 12.57
CA TYR A 63 13.86 -2.47 13.58
C TYR A 63 13.78 -0.94 13.49
N ARG A 64 12.97 -0.36 14.38
CA ARG A 64 12.53 1.04 14.32
C ARG A 64 12.95 1.84 15.54
N ILE A 65 13.00 3.16 15.39
CA ILE A 65 13.45 4.07 16.45
C ILE A 65 12.45 4.12 17.61
N ARG A 66 11.15 4.22 17.31
CA ARG A 66 10.05 4.18 18.28
C ARG A 66 9.01 3.16 17.84
N PRO A 67 8.48 2.33 18.75
CA PRO A 67 7.49 1.32 18.39
C PRO A 67 6.15 1.96 18.00
N SER A 68 5.40 1.30 17.12
CA SER A 68 4.17 1.81 16.51
C SER A 68 3.05 2.09 17.50
N VAL A 69 3.15 1.56 18.73
CA VAL A 69 2.22 1.74 19.86
C VAL A 69 2.33 3.12 20.52
N MET A 70 3.39 3.89 20.24
CA MET A 70 3.59 5.25 20.78
C MET A 70 2.72 6.28 20.04
N HIS A 71 1.41 6.23 20.26
CA HIS A 71 0.45 7.21 19.75
C HIS A 71 -0.64 7.52 20.78
N ARG A 72 -1.33 8.65 20.61
CA ARG A 72 -2.55 8.96 21.37
C ARG A 72 -3.69 8.03 20.95
N PRO A 73 -4.74 7.85 21.78
CA PRO A 73 -5.93 7.09 21.38
C PRO A 73 -6.49 7.57 20.03
N PHE A 74 -7.00 6.63 19.24
CA PHE A 74 -7.69 6.95 17.98
C PHE A 74 -9.03 7.63 18.27
N GLU A 75 -9.31 8.68 17.51
CA GLU A 75 -10.57 9.42 17.53
C GLU A 75 -11.24 9.32 16.15
N PRO A 76 -12.57 9.48 16.04
CA PRO A 76 -13.24 9.54 14.74
C PRO A 76 -12.64 10.61 13.82
N TYR A 77 -12.53 10.31 12.53
CA TYR A 77 -12.05 11.26 11.56
C TYR A 77 -13.12 12.32 11.26
N ASN A 78 -12.91 13.55 11.73
CA ASN A 78 -13.93 14.60 11.72
C ASN A 78 -14.13 15.31 10.37
N LYS A 79 -13.49 14.86 9.28
CA LYS A 79 -13.80 15.36 7.92
C LYS A 79 -14.74 14.39 7.22
N GLU A 80 -15.53 14.90 6.29
CA GLU A 80 -16.35 14.07 5.41
C GLU A 80 -15.47 13.08 4.64
N SER A 81 -15.85 11.81 4.65
CA SER A 81 -15.20 10.75 3.90
C SER A 81 -16.19 10.19 2.89
N HIS A 82 -15.73 9.95 1.67
CA HIS A 82 -16.51 9.31 0.61
C HIS A 82 -16.11 7.85 0.42
N MET A 83 -15.39 7.28 1.39
CA MET A 83 -15.09 5.85 1.40
C MET A 83 -16.26 5.06 1.99
N VAL A 84 -16.54 3.92 1.38
CA VAL A 84 -17.59 3.00 1.81
C VAL A 84 -16.97 1.62 2.01
N GLY A 85 -17.19 1.02 3.18
CA GLY A 85 -16.69 -0.32 3.53
C GLY A 85 -17.74 -1.44 3.52
N THR A 86 -19.03 -1.10 3.45
CA THR A 86 -20.14 -2.06 3.46
C THR A 86 -21.06 -1.78 2.29
N PHE A 87 -21.41 -2.80 1.52
CA PHE A 87 -22.22 -2.68 0.29
C PHE A 87 -23.57 -3.37 0.48
N ASP A 88 -24.50 -2.66 1.13
CA ASP A 88 -25.87 -3.11 1.35
C ASP A 88 -26.90 -2.03 0.95
N THR A 89 -28.18 -2.26 1.23
CA THR A 89 -29.27 -1.34 0.85
C THR A 89 -29.25 0.01 1.58
N ARG A 90 -28.36 0.21 2.56
CA ARG A 90 -28.20 1.48 3.30
C ARG A 90 -27.16 2.39 2.65
N THR A 91 -26.16 1.80 1.99
CA THR A 91 -25.04 2.51 1.37
C THR A 91 -25.09 2.50 -0.15
N THR A 92 -25.88 1.59 -0.74
CA THR A 92 -25.94 1.39 -2.20
C THR A 92 -27.36 1.12 -2.69
N GLU A 93 -27.62 1.49 -3.94
CA GLU A 93 -28.85 1.15 -4.67
C GLU A 93 -28.54 0.11 -5.76
N PRO A 94 -29.25 -1.02 -5.81
CA PRO A 94 -29.02 -2.02 -6.85
C PRO A 94 -29.54 -1.52 -8.21
N THR A 95 -28.72 -1.64 -9.24
CA THR A 95 -29.13 -1.41 -10.63
C THR A 95 -28.48 -2.44 -11.56
N PRO A 96 -29.25 -3.12 -12.42
CA PRO A 96 -28.69 -4.00 -13.45
C PRO A 96 -28.23 -3.22 -14.69
N THR A 97 -28.42 -1.90 -14.71
CA THR A 97 -28.11 -1.05 -15.87
C THR A 97 -26.61 -0.85 -15.99
N GLN A 98 -26.07 -0.99 -17.20
CA GLN A 98 -24.67 -0.68 -17.45
C GLN A 98 -24.39 0.80 -17.16
N ILE A 99 -23.42 1.07 -16.28
CA ILE A 99 -22.97 2.42 -15.93
C ILE A 99 -21.65 2.71 -16.63
N ARG A 100 -21.47 3.95 -17.08
CA ARG A 100 -20.21 4.47 -17.60
C ARG A 100 -19.96 5.85 -17.00
N TRP A 101 -18.70 6.15 -16.73
CA TRP A 101 -18.26 7.45 -16.24
C TRP A 101 -17.34 8.10 -17.26
N LEU A 102 -17.48 9.42 -17.41
CA LEU A 102 -16.41 10.25 -17.96
C LEU A 102 -15.22 10.22 -16.99
N PRO A 103 -14.01 10.67 -17.41
CA PRO A 103 -12.91 10.87 -16.47
C PRO A 103 -13.39 11.71 -15.27
N PHE A 104 -13.21 11.19 -14.05
CA PHE A 104 -13.63 11.89 -12.83
C PHE A 104 -12.87 13.21 -12.68
N ASP A 105 -13.55 14.30 -12.36
CA ASP A 105 -12.91 15.60 -12.26
C ASP A 105 -11.88 15.63 -11.12
N ILE A 106 -10.76 16.32 -11.36
CA ILE A 106 -9.86 16.71 -10.28
C ILE A 106 -10.48 17.93 -9.61
N PRO A 107 -10.60 17.96 -8.27
CA PRO A 107 -11.21 19.09 -7.57
C PRO A 107 -10.52 20.41 -7.94
N ASN A 108 -11.31 21.47 -8.16
CA ASN A 108 -10.78 22.83 -8.35
C ASN A 108 -10.34 23.48 -7.02
N THR A 109 -10.57 22.81 -5.89
CA THR A 109 -10.18 23.26 -4.56
C THR A 109 -8.70 23.01 -4.30
N GLU A 110 -8.02 24.04 -3.81
CA GLU A 110 -6.68 23.88 -3.26
C GLU A 110 -6.74 23.04 -1.97
N HIS A 111 -5.74 22.17 -1.76
CA HIS A 111 -5.54 21.37 -0.53
C HIS A 111 -6.41 20.11 -0.34
N VAL A 112 -6.70 19.36 -1.42
CA VAL A 112 -7.23 17.98 -1.30
C VAL A 112 -6.07 17.01 -1.41
N ASP A 113 -5.73 16.30 -0.34
CA ASP A 113 -4.70 15.27 -0.39
C ASP A 113 -5.25 13.90 -0.81
N PHE A 114 -4.37 12.90 -0.89
CA PHE A 114 -4.74 11.55 -1.34
C PHE A 114 -5.85 10.91 -0.51
N ILE A 115 -5.87 11.08 0.81
CA ILE A 115 -6.90 10.48 1.67
C ILE A 115 -8.23 11.20 1.47
N ASP A 116 -8.18 12.53 1.49
CA ASP A 116 -9.36 13.38 1.42
C ASP A 116 -10.00 13.32 0.02
N GLY A 117 -9.22 12.99 -1.01
CA GLY A 117 -9.67 12.81 -2.39
C GLY A 117 -10.09 11.40 -2.77
N LEU A 118 -10.23 10.47 -1.82
CA LEU A 118 -10.70 9.10 -2.08
C LEU A 118 -12.22 9.01 -2.11
N HIS A 119 -12.74 8.46 -3.20
CA HIS A 119 -14.16 8.21 -3.41
C HIS A 119 -14.39 6.74 -3.80
N THR A 120 -15.21 6.02 -3.05
CA THR A 120 -15.66 4.68 -3.44
C THR A 120 -16.71 4.79 -4.54
N ILE A 121 -16.47 4.14 -5.67
CA ILE A 121 -17.37 4.17 -6.84
C ILE A 121 -18.19 2.88 -6.98
N GLY A 122 -17.80 1.82 -6.28
CA GLY A 122 -18.51 0.54 -6.28
C GLY A 122 -17.78 -0.50 -5.46
N GLY A 123 -18.43 -1.63 -5.22
CA GLY A 123 -17.86 -2.75 -4.50
C GLY A 123 -18.91 -3.79 -4.15
N ALA A 124 -18.50 -4.76 -3.35
CA ALA A 124 -19.37 -5.83 -2.86
C ALA A 124 -18.83 -6.36 -1.52
N GLY A 125 -19.74 -6.79 -0.64
CA GLY A 125 -19.40 -7.40 0.64
C GLY A 125 -19.30 -6.39 1.80
N ASP A 126 -18.49 -6.73 2.80
CA ASP A 126 -18.36 -6.00 4.05
C ASP A 126 -16.93 -6.12 4.60
N ALA A 127 -16.27 -4.97 4.75
CA ALA A 127 -14.92 -4.85 5.29
C ALA A 127 -14.79 -5.45 6.71
N ALA A 128 -15.84 -5.33 7.53
CA ALA A 128 -15.84 -5.88 8.89
C ALA A 128 -15.90 -7.41 8.90
N LEU A 129 -16.51 -8.01 7.87
CA LEU A 129 -16.60 -9.46 7.69
C LEU A 129 -15.39 -10.06 6.95
N LYS A 130 -14.43 -9.23 6.51
CA LYS A 130 -13.28 -9.66 5.70
C LYS A 130 -13.69 -10.40 4.44
N SER A 131 -14.71 -9.88 3.76
CA SER A 131 -15.27 -10.51 2.57
C SER A 131 -15.63 -9.45 1.55
N GLY A 132 -15.09 -9.59 0.34
CA GLY A 132 -15.40 -8.74 -0.80
C GLY A 132 -14.32 -7.71 -1.13
N LEU A 133 -14.73 -6.63 -1.79
CA LEU A 133 -13.83 -5.63 -2.36
C LEU A 133 -14.51 -4.27 -2.47
N ALA A 134 -13.71 -3.22 -2.58
CA ALA A 134 -14.13 -1.88 -2.96
C ALA A 134 -13.27 -1.34 -4.10
N VAL A 135 -13.88 -0.59 -5.00
CA VAL A 135 -13.19 0.15 -6.06
C VAL A 135 -13.31 1.62 -5.76
N HIS A 136 -12.15 2.27 -5.66
CA HIS A 136 -12.02 3.69 -5.36
C HIS A 136 -11.40 4.44 -6.53
N ILE A 137 -11.73 5.71 -6.61
CA ILE A 137 -10.98 6.72 -7.38
C ILE A 137 -10.31 7.62 -6.36
N TYR A 138 -9.07 7.99 -6.62
CA TYR A 138 -8.45 9.12 -5.93
C TYR A 138 -8.35 10.30 -6.89
N ALA A 139 -8.65 11.50 -6.41
CA ALA A 139 -8.42 12.75 -7.11
C ALA A 139 -7.89 13.80 -6.12
N ALA A 140 -6.61 14.11 -6.20
CA ALA A 140 -5.89 14.91 -5.21
C ALA A 140 -5.17 16.09 -5.86
N THR A 141 -5.12 17.22 -5.15
CA THR A 141 -4.46 18.46 -5.59
C THR A 141 -3.22 18.80 -4.76
N ALA A 142 -3.01 18.15 -3.60
CA ALA A 142 -1.89 18.41 -2.70
C ALA A 142 -1.25 17.13 -2.17
N SER A 143 0.04 17.20 -1.86
CA SER A 143 0.75 16.15 -1.13
C SER A 143 0.20 16.01 0.30
N MET A 144 0.18 14.78 0.81
CA MET A 144 -0.05 14.55 2.23
C MET A 144 1.06 15.21 3.06
N ASN A 145 0.69 15.97 4.10
CA ASN A 145 1.63 16.69 4.95
C ASN A 145 1.54 16.20 6.40
N LYS A 146 2.62 15.62 6.92
CA LYS A 146 2.73 15.09 8.30
C LYS A 146 1.52 14.24 8.72
N ARG A 147 1.00 13.46 7.78
CA ARG A 147 -0.05 12.47 8.02
C ARG A 147 0.24 11.23 7.22
N ALA A 148 -0.07 10.07 7.79
CA ALA A 148 0.05 8.77 7.16
C ALA A 148 -1.32 8.10 7.09
N PHE A 149 -1.52 7.24 6.11
CA PHE A 149 -2.69 6.39 5.97
C PHE A 149 -2.30 4.93 6.22
N SER A 150 -3.18 4.18 6.85
CA SER A 150 -3.11 2.71 6.94
C SER A 150 -4.53 2.17 6.84
N SER A 151 -4.68 0.98 6.26
CA SER A 151 -5.94 0.26 6.27
C SER A 151 -5.82 -0.99 7.12
N SER A 152 -6.68 -1.08 8.13
CA SER A 152 -6.92 -2.29 8.90
C SER A 152 -7.88 -3.25 8.18
N ASP A 153 -8.41 -2.85 7.02
CA ASP A 153 -9.47 -3.57 6.32
C ASP A 153 -8.92 -4.53 5.26
N GLY A 154 -7.91 -4.12 4.50
CA GLY A 154 -7.50 -4.86 3.33
C GLY A 154 -6.24 -4.35 2.65
N ASP A 155 -5.91 -4.97 1.51
CA ASP A 155 -4.81 -4.58 0.64
C ASP A 155 -5.28 -3.60 -0.42
N PHE A 156 -4.44 -2.64 -0.78
CA PHE A 156 -4.70 -1.70 -1.86
C PHE A 156 -3.81 -1.98 -3.06
N LEU A 157 -4.42 -2.11 -4.25
CA LEU A 157 -3.75 -2.03 -5.54
C LEU A 157 -4.05 -0.65 -6.16
N ILE A 158 -3.02 0.17 -6.27
CA ILE A 158 -3.07 1.56 -6.73
C ILE A 158 -2.63 1.63 -8.19
N VAL A 159 -3.43 2.29 -9.02
CA VAL A 159 -3.21 2.43 -10.47
C VAL A 159 -3.26 3.91 -10.86
N PRO A 160 -2.11 4.60 -10.90
CA PRO A 160 -2.07 5.99 -11.35
C PRO A 160 -2.50 6.16 -12.80
N GLN A 161 -3.37 7.14 -13.05
CA GLN A 161 -3.84 7.48 -14.40
C GLN A 161 -3.24 8.81 -14.87
N GLN A 162 -3.16 9.80 -13.98
CA GLN A 162 -2.58 11.13 -14.23
C GLN A 162 -1.68 11.53 -13.06
N GLY A 163 -0.47 11.99 -13.35
CA GLY A 163 0.53 12.40 -12.36
C GLY A 163 1.21 11.21 -11.67
N ARG A 164 2.50 11.34 -11.36
CA ARG A 164 3.23 10.35 -10.56
C ARG A 164 2.85 10.47 -9.08
N LEU A 165 2.90 9.36 -8.37
CA LEU A 165 2.82 9.29 -6.91
C LEU A 165 4.20 9.00 -6.34
N ASP A 166 4.67 9.81 -5.39
CA ASP A 166 5.83 9.47 -4.56
C ASP A 166 5.32 8.96 -3.20
N ILE A 167 5.28 7.64 -3.06
CA ILE A 167 4.70 6.94 -1.93
C ILE A 167 5.81 6.62 -0.93
N THR A 168 5.74 7.21 0.27
CA THR A 168 6.62 6.84 1.38
C THR A 168 5.91 5.82 2.25
N THR A 169 6.59 4.73 2.57
CA THR A 169 6.09 3.65 3.43
C THR A 169 7.06 3.38 4.57
N GLU A 170 6.65 2.59 5.57
CA GLU A 170 7.55 2.07 6.61
C GLU A 170 8.75 1.26 6.07
N PHE A 171 8.69 0.79 4.81
CA PHE A 171 9.73 -0.02 4.19
C PHE A 171 10.73 0.80 3.36
N GLY A 172 10.38 2.06 3.07
CA GLY A 172 11.07 2.94 2.13
C GLY A 172 10.11 3.56 1.10
N SER A 173 10.67 4.20 0.08
CA SER A 173 9.92 5.01 -0.89
C SER A 173 9.71 4.29 -2.24
N LEU A 174 8.53 4.48 -2.84
CA LEU A 174 8.15 4.01 -4.17
C LEU A 174 7.70 5.22 -5.00
N ILE A 175 8.37 5.52 -6.13
CA ILE A 175 7.77 6.39 -7.14
C ILE A 175 6.88 5.52 -8.03
N VAL A 176 5.67 5.93 -8.36
CA VAL A 176 4.72 5.15 -9.17
C VAL A 176 4.12 6.06 -10.23
N ALA A 177 4.48 5.82 -11.49
CA ALA A 177 3.98 6.60 -12.62
C ALA A 177 2.73 5.97 -13.24
N PRO A 178 1.98 6.71 -14.08
CA PRO A 178 1.04 6.09 -14.99
C PRO A 178 1.73 5.01 -15.83
N ASN A 179 1.03 3.89 -16.08
CA ASN A 179 1.57 2.63 -16.62
C ASN A 179 2.37 1.78 -15.62
N GLU A 180 2.50 2.21 -14.37
CA GLU A 180 2.93 1.37 -13.25
C GLU A 180 1.76 1.15 -12.29
N ILE A 181 1.85 0.09 -11.48
CA ILE A 181 0.95 -0.17 -10.36
C ILE A 181 1.77 -0.29 -9.08
N ALA A 182 1.13 -0.08 -7.93
CA ALA A 182 1.70 -0.38 -6.63
C ALA A 182 0.71 -1.11 -5.74
N VAL A 183 1.21 -1.98 -4.88
CA VAL A 183 0.43 -2.63 -3.84
C VAL A 183 0.95 -2.23 -2.47
N ILE A 184 0.05 -1.71 -1.64
CA ILE A 184 0.27 -1.45 -0.22
C ILE A 184 -0.65 -2.39 0.55
N GLN A 185 -0.05 -3.32 1.28
CA GLN A 185 -0.80 -4.38 1.95
C GLN A 185 -1.33 -3.90 3.31
N ARG A 186 -2.31 -4.63 3.82
CA ARG A 186 -3.04 -4.33 5.05
C ARG A 186 -2.10 -4.01 6.22
N GLY A 187 -2.42 -2.94 6.94
CA GLY A 187 -1.72 -2.48 8.15
C GLY A 187 -0.49 -1.62 7.89
N MET A 188 0.07 -1.60 6.68
CA MET A 188 1.23 -0.77 6.35
C MET A 188 0.87 0.72 6.36
N ARG A 189 1.69 1.54 7.01
CA ARG A 189 1.53 3.01 7.00
C ARG A 189 2.20 3.59 5.76
N PHE A 190 1.52 4.52 5.08
CA PHE A 190 2.06 5.22 3.92
C PHE A 190 1.55 6.66 3.76
N SER A 191 2.34 7.48 3.07
CA SER A 191 2.00 8.86 2.68
C SER A 191 2.28 9.04 1.21
N VAL A 192 1.48 9.87 0.55
CA VAL A 192 1.56 10.14 -0.88
C VAL A 192 1.90 11.60 -1.11
N ALA A 193 3.02 11.84 -1.79
CA ALA A 193 3.37 13.13 -2.35
C ALA A 193 3.08 13.17 -3.86
N LEU A 194 2.73 14.36 -4.36
CA LEU A 194 2.31 14.60 -5.73
C LEU A 194 3.36 15.46 -6.47
N PRO A 195 4.49 14.88 -6.92
CA PRO A 195 5.61 15.64 -7.52
C PRO A 195 5.23 16.40 -8.81
N ASP A 196 4.17 15.97 -9.50
CA ASP A 196 3.72 16.57 -10.76
C ASP A 196 2.52 17.52 -10.56
N GLY A 197 2.12 17.81 -9.31
CA GLY A 197 0.89 18.55 -9.00
C GLY A 197 -0.34 17.64 -8.99
N PRO A 198 -1.54 18.15 -9.31
CA PRO A 198 -2.78 17.38 -9.16
C PRO A 198 -2.77 16.03 -9.90
N SER A 199 -3.21 14.98 -9.19
CA SER A 199 -3.13 13.58 -9.63
C SER A 199 -4.49 12.89 -9.50
N ARG A 200 -4.72 11.91 -10.38
CA ARG A 200 -5.93 11.07 -10.40
C ARG A 200 -5.56 9.63 -10.76
N GLY A 201 -6.27 8.68 -10.19
CA GLY A 201 -6.13 7.27 -10.54
C GLY A 201 -7.16 6.40 -9.85
N TYR A 202 -6.96 5.09 -9.97
CA TYR A 202 -7.84 4.07 -9.45
C TYR A 202 -7.18 3.35 -8.28
N MET A 203 -7.97 2.81 -7.37
CA MET A 203 -7.48 1.95 -6.30
C MET A 203 -8.48 0.82 -6.05
N LEU A 204 -8.02 -0.42 -6.20
CA LEU A 204 -8.78 -1.61 -5.81
C LEU A 204 -8.40 -1.97 -4.38
N GLU A 205 -9.38 -2.12 -3.50
CA GLU A 205 -9.23 -2.65 -2.15
C GLU A 205 -9.85 -4.05 -2.08
N ILE A 206 -9.09 -5.04 -1.60
CA ILE A 206 -9.62 -6.38 -1.29
C ILE A 206 -9.65 -6.58 0.22
N PHE A 207 -10.77 -7.06 0.76
CA PHE A 207 -10.94 -7.26 2.21
C PHE A 207 -10.47 -8.65 2.68
N GLU A 208 -10.21 -9.55 1.74
CA GLU A 208 -9.84 -10.94 1.97
C GLU A 208 -8.53 -11.26 1.25
N ASN A 209 -7.68 -12.06 1.91
CA ASN A 209 -6.41 -12.56 1.39
C ASN A 209 -5.50 -11.43 0.88
N HIS A 210 -4.51 -11.80 0.07
CA HIS A 210 -3.53 -10.89 -0.52
C HIS A 210 -3.48 -11.10 -2.03
N PHE A 211 -2.99 -10.12 -2.78
CA PHE A 211 -2.77 -10.30 -4.21
C PHE A 211 -1.66 -11.33 -4.46
N GLU A 212 -1.89 -12.25 -5.41
CA GLU A 212 -0.96 -13.31 -5.80
C GLU A 212 -0.79 -13.32 -7.33
N LEU A 213 0.34 -13.86 -7.79
CA LEU A 213 0.50 -14.18 -9.21
C LEU A 213 -0.34 -15.41 -9.56
N PRO A 214 -1.02 -15.42 -10.72
CA PRO A 214 -1.81 -16.59 -11.12
C PRO A 214 -0.91 -17.78 -11.43
N ASP A 215 -1.41 -18.99 -11.15
CA ASP A 215 -0.82 -20.21 -11.68
C ASP A 215 -0.80 -20.14 -13.21
N LEU A 216 0.37 -20.37 -13.81
CA LEU A 216 0.58 -20.23 -15.25
C LEU A 216 -0.02 -21.38 -16.07
N GLY A 217 -0.33 -22.50 -15.43
CA GLY A 217 -0.84 -23.69 -16.11
C GLY A 217 0.04 -24.09 -17.31
N PRO A 218 -0.55 -24.30 -18.51
CA PRO A 218 0.20 -24.66 -19.72
C PRO A 218 1.19 -23.60 -20.24
N ILE A 219 1.12 -22.34 -19.78
CA ILE A 219 2.14 -21.31 -20.13
C ILE A 219 3.51 -21.76 -19.59
N GLY A 220 3.53 -22.53 -18.50
CA GLY A 220 4.74 -23.13 -17.95
C GLY A 220 5.36 -22.29 -16.86
N ALA A 221 6.67 -22.03 -16.95
CA ALA A 221 7.44 -21.41 -15.85
C ALA A 221 7.74 -19.91 -16.04
N ASN A 222 7.36 -19.31 -17.18
CA ASN A 222 7.66 -17.91 -17.51
C ASN A 222 6.52 -17.32 -18.37
N GLY A 223 6.19 -16.06 -18.17
CA GLY A 223 5.12 -15.38 -18.91
C GLY A 223 4.25 -14.50 -18.00
N LEU A 224 3.34 -13.74 -18.62
CA LEU A 224 2.49 -12.77 -17.91
C LEU A 224 3.35 -11.75 -17.12
N ALA A 225 3.08 -11.55 -15.84
CA ALA A 225 3.89 -10.71 -14.96
C ALA A 225 5.01 -11.55 -14.32
N ASN A 226 6.22 -11.52 -14.87
CA ASN A 226 7.33 -12.30 -14.32
C ASN A 226 7.71 -11.79 -12.92
N PRO A 227 7.96 -12.69 -11.93
CA PRO A 227 8.25 -12.29 -10.55
C PRO A 227 9.40 -11.30 -10.38
N ARG A 228 10.41 -11.35 -11.27
CA ARG A 228 11.59 -10.47 -11.23
C ARG A 228 11.27 -9.00 -11.45
N ASP A 229 10.17 -8.69 -12.13
CA ASP A 229 9.86 -7.31 -12.53
C ASP A 229 9.09 -6.55 -11.43
N PHE A 230 8.73 -7.23 -10.35
CA PHE A 230 8.18 -6.64 -9.12
C PHE A 230 9.31 -6.07 -8.26
N LYS A 231 9.14 -4.82 -7.84
CA LYS A 231 10.14 -4.03 -7.12
C LYS A 231 9.62 -3.62 -5.73
N THR A 232 10.38 -3.95 -4.69
CA THR A 232 10.13 -3.58 -3.29
C THR A 232 11.15 -2.53 -2.84
N PRO A 233 10.74 -1.49 -2.07
CA PRO A 233 11.64 -0.40 -1.69
C PRO A 233 12.77 -0.88 -0.78
N THR A 234 13.93 -0.23 -0.83
CA THR A 234 14.96 -0.41 0.20
C THR A 234 14.67 0.45 1.43
N ALA A 235 15.01 -0.05 2.62
CA ALA A 235 14.90 0.64 3.90
C ALA A 235 15.39 2.09 3.82
N LYS A 236 14.55 3.01 4.27
CA LYS A 236 14.81 4.44 4.38
C LYS A 236 14.01 4.93 5.57
N TYR A 237 14.65 5.72 6.42
CA TYR A 237 14.03 6.21 7.64
C TYR A 237 14.16 7.73 7.76
N GLU A 238 13.27 8.32 8.55
CA GLU A 238 13.41 9.66 9.07
C GLU A 238 13.32 9.64 10.59
N HIS A 239 14.03 10.58 11.22
CA HIS A 239 14.04 10.73 12.67
C HIS A 239 13.73 12.18 13.01
N THR A 240 12.44 12.49 13.08
CA THR A 240 11.94 13.82 13.44
C THR A 240 11.10 13.74 14.72
N ASN A 241 10.96 14.89 15.38
CA ASN A 241 10.09 15.08 16.55
C ASN A 241 8.92 16.00 16.20
N ASP A 242 8.45 15.90 14.95
CA ASP A 242 7.27 16.62 14.48
C ASP A 242 6.00 15.88 14.92
N GLU A 243 4.93 16.62 15.16
CA GLU A 243 3.61 15.98 15.33
C GLU A 243 3.13 15.40 14.00
N TRP A 244 2.67 14.15 14.03
CA TRP A 244 2.14 13.39 12.90
C TRP A 244 0.74 12.85 13.21
N HIS A 245 -0.10 12.79 12.18
CA HIS A 245 -1.45 12.23 12.26
C HIS A 245 -1.54 10.91 11.49
N ILE A 246 -1.79 9.81 12.20
CA ILE A 246 -2.01 8.48 11.60
C ILE A 246 -3.50 8.30 11.37
N VAL A 247 -3.91 8.29 10.11
CA VAL A 247 -5.28 7.99 9.69
C VAL A 247 -5.37 6.49 9.44
N ASN A 248 -6.31 5.83 10.12
CA ASN A 248 -6.54 4.40 9.99
C ASN A 248 -7.96 4.17 9.45
N LYS A 249 -8.08 3.44 8.36
CA LYS A 249 -9.36 2.87 7.91
C LYS A 249 -9.62 1.58 8.67
N TYR A 250 -10.68 1.53 9.46
CA TYR A 250 -11.04 0.38 10.29
C TYR A 250 -12.55 0.13 10.21
N GLN A 251 -12.91 -1.05 9.70
CA GLN A 251 -14.30 -1.46 9.46
C GLN A 251 -15.07 -0.49 8.55
N GLY A 252 -14.41 0.00 7.50
CA GLY A 252 -15.00 0.95 6.55
C GLY A 252 -14.93 2.41 6.99
N GLU A 253 -14.73 2.68 8.27
CA GLU A 253 -14.71 4.02 8.86
C GLU A 253 -13.29 4.56 9.01
N LEU A 254 -13.15 5.88 9.05
CA LEU A 254 -11.87 6.55 9.27
C LEU A 254 -11.69 7.00 10.72
N PHE A 255 -10.50 6.74 11.25
CA PHE A 255 -10.05 7.21 12.56
C PHE A 255 -8.70 7.91 12.44
N VAL A 256 -8.37 8.79 13.38
CA VAL A 256 -7.08 9.47 13.45
C VAL A 256 -6.48 9.39 14.85
N ALA A 257 -5.17 9.15 14.91
CA ALA A 257 -4.37 9.24 16.13
C ALA A 257 -3.17 10.16 15.91
N ALA A 258 -2.88 11.03 16.89
CA ALA A 258 -1.68 11.85 16.87
C ALA A 258 -0.49 11.12 17.52
N GLN A 259 0.71 11.32 16.97
CA GLN A 259 1.99 10.91 17.57
C GLN A 259 3.02 12.03 17.40
N ASP A 260 4.08 12.01 18.21
CA ASP A 260 5.09 13.08 18.30
C ASP A 260 6.35 12.84 17.45
N HIS A 261 6.25 11.95 16.48
CA HIS A 261 7.33 11.54 15.60
C HIS A 261 6.79 11.01 14.28
N SER A 262 7.64 10.92 13.27
CA SER A 262 7.28 10.24 12.03
C SER A 262 7.04 8.74 12.20
N PRO A 263 6.04 8.14 11.53
CA PRO A 263 5.89 6.69 11.45
C PRO A 263 6.94 6.01 10.55
N TYR A 264 7.70 6.76 9.75
CA TYR A 264 8.70 6.26 8.81
C TYR A 264 10.09 6.18 9.45
N ASP A 265 10.16 5.63 10.66
CA ASP A 265 11.36 5.56 11.49
C ASP A 265 11.97 4.15 11.55
N VAL A 266 11.68 3.32 10.55
CA VAL A 266 12.20 1.95 10.40
C VAL A 266 13.59 2.00 9.75
N VAL A 267 14.63 1.74 10.55
CA VAL A 267 16.02 1.79 10.10
C VAL A 267 16.40 0.54 9.29
N ALA A 268 15.83 -0.61 9.65
CA ALA A 268 16.04 -1.86 8.95
C ALA A 268 14.82 -2.77 9.05
N TRP A 269 14.68 -3.66 8.08
CA TRP A 269 13.58 -4.63 8.08
C TRP A 269 13.96 -5.90 7.32
N HIS A 270 13.35 -7.03 7.68
CA HIS A 270 13.42 -8.26 6.90
C HIS A 270 12.09 -9.02 6.93
N GLY A 271 11.73 -9.66 5.83
CA GLY A 271 10.44 -10.33 5.70
C GLY A 271 10.00 -10.56 4.27
N ASN A 272 8.81 -11.11 4.12
CA ASN A 272 8.14 -11.35 2.83
C ASN A 272 6.80 -10.64 2.70
N TYR A 273 6.46 -9.77 3.67
CA TYR A 273 5.26 -8.94 3.65
C TYR A 273 5.66 -7.48 3.50
N ALA A 274 5.79 -7.02 2.26
CA ALA A 274 6.32 -5.69 1.93
C ALA A 274 5.52 -5.05 0.79
N PRO A 275 5.51 -3.72 0.67
CA PRO A 275 4.90 -3.06 -0.47
C PRO A 275 5.73 -3.30 -1.73
N TYR A 276 5.09 -3.21 -2.89
CA TYR A 276 5.77 -3.41 -4.17
C TYR A 276 5.15 -2.57 -5.28
N LYS A 277 5.94 -2.32 -6.32
CA LYS A 277 5.49 -1.73 -7.60
C LYS A 277 5.81 -2.65 -8.76
N TYR A 278 5.08 -2.48 -9.86
CA TYR A 278 5.26 -3.21 -11.11
C TYR A 278 4.98 -2.30 -12.30
N ASP A 279 5.84 -2.35 -13.33
CA ASP A 279 5.64 -1.62 -14.59
C ASP A 279 4.90 -2.50 -15.58
N LEU A 280 3.72 -2.06 -16.02
CA LEU A 280 2.86 -2.79 -16.94
C LEU A 280 3.52 -3.01 -18.30
N ALA A 281 4.51 -2.19 -18.68
CA ALA A 281 5.29 -2.40 -19.91
C ALA A 281 6.09 -3.70 -19.90
N ASN A 282 6.36 -4.29 -18.73
CA ASN A 282 7.09 -5.56 -18.60
C ASN A 282 6.18 -6.79 -18.71
N PHE A 283 4.87 -6.62 -18.90
CA PHE A 283 3.96 -7.75 -19.02
C PHE A 283 4.22 -8.55 -20.30
N ALA A 284 4.61 -9.82 -20.13
CA ALA A 284 4.80 -10.75 -21.23
C ALA A 284 3.44 -11.25 -21.74
N VAL A 285 2.89 -10.51 -22.69
CA VAL A 285 1.58 -10.78 -23.31
C VAL A 285 1.56 -12.17 -23.94
N ILE A 286 0.58 -12.98 -23.54
CA ILE A 286 0.26 -14.29 -24.14
C ILE A 286 -1.12 -14.18 -24.79
N ASN A 287 -1.25 -14.65 -26.03
CA ASN A 287 -2.51 -14.62 -26.77
C ASN A 287 -2.55 -15.67 -27.89
N SER A 288 -3.65 -15.76 -28.64
CA SER A 288 -3.74 -16.65 -29.80
C SER A 288 -2.74 -16.25 -30.88
N VAL A 289 -2.02 -17.24 -31.41
CA VAL A 289 -1.10 -17.11 -32.56
C VAL A 289 -1.62 -17.86 -33.78
N SER A 290 -2.90 -18.25 -33.78
CA SER A 290 -3.54 -18.96 -34.88
C SER A 290 -4.94 -18.39 -35.17
N PHE A 291 -5.98 -18.89 -34.51
CA PHE A 291 -7.37 -18.42 -34.63
C PHE A 291 -8.04 -18.34 -33.25
N ASP A 292 -9.27 -17.83 -33.18
CA ASP A 292 -10.05 -17.51 -31.97
C ASP A 292 -9.47 -16.36 -31.10
N HIS A 293 -10.30 -15.92 -30.13
CA HIS A 293 -9.99 -14.89 -29.13
C HIS A 293 -9.92 -15.52 -27.73
#